data_AF-C1C902-F1
#
_entry.id   AF-C1C902-F1
#
_cell.length_a   1.000
_cell.length_b   1.000
_cell.length_c   1.000
_cell.angle_alpha   90.00
_cell.angle_beta   90.00
_cell.angle_gamma   90.00
#
_symmetry.space_group_name_H-M   'P 1'
#
loop_
_entity.id
_entity.type
_entity.pdbx_description
1 polymer ?
#
loop_
_entity_poly.entity_id
_entity_poly.type
_entity_poly.pdbx_seq_one_letter_code
_entity_poly.pdbx_strand_id
1 'polypeptide(L)'
;MGGDLIDCKLIGSQYTMNWSNKLPHINHMTFARYFIPDFVTEDKVLYLDSDLIVTGDLTDLFELDLGENYLAAARSCFGAGVGFNAGVLLINNKKWGSETIRQKLIDLTEKEHENVEEGDQSILNMLFKDQYSSLEDQYNFQIGYDYGAAAFKHQFIFDIPLEPLPLILHYISQDKPWNQFSVGRLREVWWEYSLMDWSVILNEWFSKSVKYPSKSQIFKLQCVNLTNSWCVEKIDYLAEQLPEVHFHIVAYTNMANELLALTRFPNVTVYPNSLPMLLEQIVIASDLYLDLNHDRKLEDAYEFVLKYKKPMIAFDNTCSENLSEISYEGIYPSSIPKKMVAAIRSYMR
;
A
#
# COMPACT_ATOMS: atom_id res chain seq x y z
N MET A 1 -7.80 6.46 17.63
CA MET A 1 -7.90 5.00 17.48
C MET A 1 -6.55 4.39 17.80
N GLY A 2 -6.51 3.13 18.25
CA GLY A 2 -5.28 2.45 18.69
C GLY A 2 -4.58 1.61 17.61
N GLY A 3 -4.88 1.85 16.33
CA GLY A 3 -4.28 1.13 15.19
C GLY A 3 -3.16 1.92 14.49
N ASP A 4 -2.67 1.37 13.38
CA ASP A 4 -1.67 1.99 12.49
C ASP A 4 -2.07 1.79 11.02
N LEU A 5 -1.50 2.55 10.10
CA LEU A 5 -1.70 2.40 8.64
C LEU A 5 -0.35 2.17 7.98
N ILE A 6 -0.20 1.00 7.36
CA ILE A 6 1.04 0.61 6.67
C ILE A 6 0.85 0.78 5.17
N ASP A 7 1.78 1.52 4.55
CA ASP A 7 1.77 1.77 3.12
C ASP A 7 2.63 0.73 2.36
N CYS A 8 1.97 -0.32 1.87
CA CYS A 8 2.61 -1.41 1.14
C CYS A 8 2.74 -1.06 -0.35
N LYS A 9 3.91 -0.52 -0.74
CA LYS A 9 4.21 -0.18 -2.15
C LYS A 9 4.67 -1.40 -2.94
N LEU A 10 3.87 -1.81 -3.93
CA LEU A 10 4.24 -2.85 -4.91
C LEU A 10 5.04 -2.22 -6.08
N ILE A 11 6.22 -1.67 -5.77
CA ILE A 11 7.12 -1.06 -6.75
C ILE A 11 8.39 -1.91 -6.87
N GLY A 12 8.67 -2.40 -8.07
CA GLY A 12 9.83 -3.27 -8.34
C GLY A 12 9.48 -4.41 -9.30
N SER A 13 10.50 -4.97 -9.95
CA SER A 13 10.32 -6.06 -10.93
C SER A 13 9.69 -7.31 -10.33
N GLN A 14 9.96 -7.59 -9.06
CA GLN A 14 9.40 -8.70 -8.29
C GLN A 14 7.88 -8.63 -8.10
N TYR A 15 7.26 -7.47 -8.30
CA TYR A 15 5.80 -7.26 -8.19
C TYR A 15 5.12 -7.11 -9.55
N THR A 16 5.84 -7.34 -10.65
CA THR A 16 5.29 -7.19 -12.00
C THR A 16 4.20 -8.23 -12.23
N MET A 17 2.97 -7.77 -12.44
CA MET A 17 1.82 -8.61 -12.76
C MET A 17 1.53 -8.49 -14.26
N ASN A 18 1.91 -9.49 -15.04
CA ASN A 18 1.69 -9.50 -16.50
C ASN A 18 0.36 -10.15 -16.90
N TRP A 19 -0.52 -10.43 -15.93
CA TRP A 19 -1.79 -11.11 -16.15
C TRP A 19 -2.93 -10.09 -16.19
N SER A 20 -3.91 -10.36 -17.05
CA SER A 20 -5.15 -9.58 -17.12
C SER A 20 -6.32 -10.46 -16.70
N ASN A 21 -7.33 -9.85 -16.11
CA ASN A 21 -8.60 -10.51 -15.87
C ASN A 21 -9.46 -10.40 -17.14
N LYS A 22 -10.16 -11.47 -17.53
CA LYS A 22 -11.10 -11.43 -18.66
C LYS A 22 -12.28 -10.49 -18.42
N LEU A 23 -12.57 -10.19 -17.15
CA LEU A 23 -13.65 -9.29 -16.75
C LEU A 23 -13.14 -7.82 -16.73
N PRO A 24 -13.63 -6.92 -17.62
CA PRO A 24 -13.03 -5.60 -17.85
C PRO A 24 -12.96 -4.65 -16.65
N HIS A 25 -13.81 -4.88 -15.64
CA HIS A 25 -13.81 -4.09 -14.40
C HIS A 25 -12.82 -4.52 -13.34
N ILE A 26 -12.26 -5.72 -13.46
CA ILE A 26 -11.35 -6.22 -12.43
C ILE A 26 -9.96 -5.67 -12.77
N ASN A 27 -9.52 -4.73 -11.94
CA ASN A 27 -8.21 -4.10 -12.06
C ASN A 27 -7.10 -5.14 -11.83
N HIS A 28 -5.93 -4.97 -12.48
CA HIS A 28 -4.73 -5.79 -12.26
C HIS A 28 -4.35 -5.88 -10.77
N MET A 29 -4.71 -4.86 -9.98
CA MET A 29 -4.57 -4.85 -8.53
C MET A 29 -5.28 -5.99 -7.80
N THR A 30 -6.20 -6.72 -8.42
CA THR A 30 -6.81 -7.91 -7.79
C THR A 30 -5.75 -8.97 -7.44
N PHE A 31 -4.68 -9.09 -8.24
CA PHE A 31 -3.59 -10.03 -7.99
C PHE A 31 -2.64 -9.53 -6.88
N ALA A 32 -2.78 -8.29 -6.40
CA ALA A 32 -1.96 -7.76 -5.30
C ALA A 32 -2.14 -8.58 -4.01
N ARG A 33 -3.29 -9.23 -3.82
CA ARG A 33 -3.54 -10.11 -2.66
C ARG A 33 -2.57 -11.30 -2.57
N TYR A 34 -1.89 -11.68 -3.66
CA TYR A 34 -0.88 -12.73 -3.62
C TYR A 34 0.33 -12.34 -2.76
N PHE A 35 0.61 -11.04 -2.67
CA PHE A 35 1.79 -10.49 -2.00
C PHE A 35 1.53 -10.16 -0.52
N ILE A 36 0.36 -10.48 0.03
CA ILE A 36 0.05 -10.33 1.47
C ILE A 36 1.19 -10.85 2.38
N PRO A 37 1.72 -12.08 2.22
CA PRO A 37 2.76 -12.61 3.10
C PRO A 37 4.13 -11.94 2.93
N ASP A 38 4.32 -11.10 1.90
CA ASP A 38 5.56 -10.34 1.73
C ASP A 38 5.56 -9.05 2.57
N PHE A 39 4.40 -8.59 3.07
CA PHE A 39 4.25 -7.34 3.82
C PHE A 39 3.69 -7.52 5.23
N VAL A 40 2.72 -8.41 5.42
CA VAL A 40 2.04 -8.59 6.71
C VAL A 40 2.93 -9.41 7.65
N THR A 41 3.12 -8.92 8.86
CA THR A 41 4.02 -9.54 9.85
C THR A 41 3.32 -10.47 10.83
N GLU A 42 2.01 -10.28 11.01
CA GLU A 42 1.17 -11.03 11.92
C GLU A 42 0.84 -12.43 11.38
N ASP A 43 0.61 -13.39 12.27
CA ASP A 43 0.33 -14.78 11.91
C ASP A 43 -1.04 -14.96 11.20
N LYS A 44 -2.01 -14.09 11.49
CA LYS A 44 -3.38 -14.11 10.94
C LYS A 44 -3.79 -12.71 10.50
N VAL A 45 -4.43 -12.60 9.34
CA VAL A 45 -4.85 -11.31 8.75
C VAL A 45 -6.21 -11.42 8.06
N LEU A 46 -7.04 -10.40 8.17
CA LEU A 46 -8.29 -10.29 7.42
C LEU A 46 -8.06 -9.44 6.16
N TYR A 47 -8.14 -10.07 4.99
CA TYR A 47 -8.18 -9.39 3.71
C TYR A 47 -9.63 -8.99 3.37
N LEU A 48 -9.79 -7.77 2.87
CA LEU A 48 -11.06 -7.20 2.41
C LEU A 48 -10.85 -6.56 1.03
N ASP A 49 -11.75 -6.83 0.10
CA ASP A 49 -11.88 -6.04 -1.13
C ASP A 49 -12.31 -4.58 -0.79
N SER A 50 -12.15 -3.65 -1.71
CA SER A 50 -12.49 -2.23 -1.47
C SER A 50 -13.95 -1.86 -1.81
N ASP A 51 -14.67 -2.73 -2.49
CA ASP A 51 -16.05 -2.56 -2.92
C ASP A 51 -17.06 -3.18 -1.94
N LEU A 52 -16.80 -2.97 -0.65
CA LEU A 52 -17.62 -3.47 0.45
C LEU A 52 -17.79 -2.43 1.57
N ILE A 53 -18.73 -2.70 2.47
CA ILE A 53 -18.98 -1.92 3.68
C ILE A 53 -19.03 -2.88 4.88
N VAL A 54 -18.34 -2.51 5.96
CA VAL A 54 -18.47 -3.16 7.27
C VAL A 54 -19.52 -2.40 8.09
N THR A 55 -20.54 -3.08 8.60
CA THR A 55 -21.69 -2.45 9.28
C THR A 55 -21.70 -2.65 10.80
N GLY A 56 -20.80 -3.48 11.33
CA GLY A 56 -20.81 -3.86 12.74
C GLY A 56 -19.48 -4.41 13.27
N ASP A 57 -19.55 -4.95 14.48
CA ASP A 57 -18.42 -5.56 15.18
C ASP A 57 -18.01 -6.87 14.49
N LEU A 58 -16.71 -7.03 14.21
CA LEU A 58 -16.11 -8.19 13.56
C LEU A 58 -15.31 -9.07 14.52
N THR A 59 -15.46 -8.90 15.84
CA THR A 59 -14.72 -9.65 16.86
C THR A 59 -14.76 -11.16 16.62
N ASP A 60 -15.94 -11.73 16.40
CA ASP A 60 -16.10 -13.18 16.15
C ASP A 60 -15.33 -13.65 14.90
N LEU A 61 -15.30 -12.82 13.83
CA LEU A 61 -14.53 -13.09 12.62
C LEU A 61 -13.02 -13.02 12.90
N PHE A 62 -12.56 -12.04 13.68
CA PHE A 62 -11.15 -11.92 14.05
C PHE A 62 -10.69 -13.08 14.95
N GLU A 63 -11.55 -13.56 15.84
CA GLU A 63 -11.24 -14.61 16.82
C GLU A 63 -11.35 -16.03 16.24
N LEU A 64 -12.01 -16.21 15.09
CA LEU A 64 -12.16 -17.51 14.43
C LEU A 64 -10.83 -18.26 14.30
N ASP A 65 -10.81 -19.51 14.78
CA ASP A 65 -9.67 -20.40 14.66
C ASP A 65 -9.65 -21.07 13.26
N LEU A 66 -8.53 -20.90 12.55
CA LEU A 66 -8.33 -21.48 11.23
C LEU A 66 -7.84 -22.93 11.31
N GLY A 67 -7.33 -23.38 12.46
CA GLY A 67 -6.65 -24.66 12.61
C GLY A 67 -5.56 -24.83 11.55
N GLU A 68 -5.64 -25.92 10.78
CA GLU A 68 -4.69 -26.22 9.71
C GLU A 68 -5.08 -25.64 8.34
N ASN A 69 -6.22 -24.95 8.23
CA ASN A 69 -6.66 -24.39 6.95
C ASN A 69 -5.82 -23.17 6.56
N TYR A 70 -5.68 -22.95 5.24
CA TYR A 70 -4.94 -21.80 4.72
C TYR A 70 -5.69 -20.49 4.91
N LEU A 71 -7.02 -20.54 4.90
CA LEU A 71 -7.88 -19.39 5.03
C LEU A 71 -9.30 -19.80 5.48
N ALA A 72 -10.10 -18.81 5.87
CA ALA A 72 -11.56 -18.91 5.90
C ALA A 72 -12.18 -17.96 4.87
N ALA A 73 -13.21 -18.42 4.15
CA ALA A 73 -13.91 -17.64 3.14
C ALA A 73 -15.39 -18.03 3.04
N ALA A 74 -16.24 -17.11 2.60
CA ALA A 74 -17.66 -17.38 2.37
C ALA A 74 -17.88 -17.98 0.98
N ARG A 75 -18.94 -18.78 0.82
CA ARG A 75 -19.35 -19.35 -0.46
C ARG A 75 -19.70 -18.27 -1.49
N SER A 76 -19.44 -18.56 -2.77
CA SER A 76 -19.75 -17.65 -3.87
C SER A 76 -21.27 -17.55 -4.11
N CYS A 77 -21.78 -16.32 -4.10
CA CYS A 77 -23.15 -15.93 -4.43
C CYS A 77 -24.23 -16.79 -3.74
N PHE A 78 -24.12 -16.96 -2.42
CA PHE A 78 -25.04 -17.78 -1.61
C PHE A 78 -25.11 -19.26 -2.05
N GLY A 79 -24.09 -19.75 -2.75
CA GLY A 79 -24.01 -21.10 -3.32
C GLY A 79 -24.41 -21.18 -4.80
N ALA A 80 -24.75 -20.07 -5.46
CA ALA A 80 -24.99 -20.05 -6.90
C ALA A 80 -23.68 -20.09 -7.72
N GLY A 81 -22.60 -19.56 -7.16
CA GLY A 81 -21.25 -19.63 -7.76
C GLY A 81 -20.49 -20.87 -7.28
N VAL A 82 -19.45 -21.25 -8.03
CA VAL A 82 -18.55 -22.34 -7.64
C VAL A 82 -17.52 -21.83 -6.63
N GLY A 83 -17.30 -22.61 -5.56
CA GLY A 83 -16.26 -22.32 -4.58
C GLY A 83 -16.58 -21.14 -3.65
N PHE A 84 -15.54 -20.46 -3.19
CA PHE A 84 -15.63 -19.31 -2.29
C PHE A 84 -15.43 -17.98 -3.03
N ASN A 85 -16.01 -16.91 -2.49
CA ASN A 85 -15.75 -15.54 -2.95
C ASN A 85 -14.44 -15.02 -2.35
N ALA A 86 -13.60 -14.39 -3.18
CA ALA A 86 -12.26 -13.95 -2.78
C ALA A 86 -12.22 -12.62 -2.03
N GLY A 87 -13.33 -11.89 -1.91
CA GLY A 87 -13.33 -10.52 -1.38
C GLY A 87 -13.28 -10.39 0.13
N VAL A 88 -13.47 -11.48 0.87
CA VAL A 88 -13.25 -11.53 2.32
C VAL A 88 -12.54 -12.83 2.64
N LEU A 89 -11.28 -12.73 3.07
CA LEU A 89 -10.44 -13.88 3.41
C LEU A 89 -9.81 -13.66 4.79
N LEU A 90 -10.12 -14.53 5.74
CA LEU A 90 -9.34 -14.62 6.97
C LEU A 90 -8.16 -15.56 6.72
N ILE A 91 -6.96 -15.02 6.56
CA ILE A 91 -5.78 -15.70 6.04
C ILE A 91 -4.87 -16.17 7.17
N ASN A 92 -4.41 -17.41 7.09
CA ASN A 92 -3.30 -17.93 7.90
C ASN A 92 -1.97 -17.47 7.29
N ASN A 93 -1.58 -16.24 7.59
CA ASN A 93 -0.42 -15.59 6.97
C ASN A 93 0.90 -16.31 7.28
N LYS A 94 1.04 -16.87 8.48
CA LYS A 94 2.18 -17.70 8.85
C LYS A 94 2.35 -18.89 7.91
N LYS A 95 1.26 -19.63 7.66
CA LYS A 95 1.24 -20.77 6.75
C LYS A 95 1.49 -20.32 5.31
N TRP A 96 0.94 -19.18 4.91
CA TRP A 96 1.17 -18.60 3.57
C TRP A 96 2.64 -18.29 3.32
N GLY A 97 3.31 -17.67 4.28
CA GLY A 97 4.75 -17.42 4.24
C GLY A 97 5.58 -18.69 4.21
N SER A 98 5.36 -19.62 5.16
CA SER A 98 6.18 -20.84 5.28
C SER A 98 6.00 -21.82 4.12
N GLU A 99 4.84 -21.81 3.46
CA GLU A 99 4.54 -22.70 2.34
C GLU A 99 4.61 -22.02 0.97
N THR A 100 5.26 -20.86 0.90
CA THR A 100 5.53 -20.12 -0.34
C THR A 100 4.27 -19.91 -1.21
N ILE A 101 3.13 -19.66 -0.57
CA ILE A 101 1.83 -19.55 -1.23
C ILE A 101 1.83 -18.49 -2.32
N ARG A 102 2.47 -17.33 -2.09
CA ARG A 102 2.64 -16.29 -3.11
C ARG A 102 3.19 -16.87 -4.41
N GLN A 103 4.30 -17.63 -4.34
CA GLN A 103 4.91 -18.20 -5.53
C GLN A 103 4.01 -19.24 -6.19
N LYS A 104 3.35 -20.09 -5.40
CA LYS A 104 2.39 -21.08 -5.94
C LYS A 104 1.23 -20.42 -6.68
N LEU A 105 0.71 -19.30 -6.17
CA LEU A 105 -0.35 -18.52 -6.82
C LEU A 105 0.15 -17.89 -8.13
N ILE A 106 1.35 -17.31 -8.13
CA ILE A 106 1.99 -16.77 -9.34
C ILE A 106 2.16 -17.88 -10.39
N ASP A 107 2.80 -19.00 -10.04
CA ASP A 107 3.07 -20.11 -10.95
C ASP A 107 1.78 -20.74 -11.50
N LEU A 108 0.73 -20.82 -10.70
CA LEU A 108 -0.57 -21.33 -11.13
C LEU A 108 -1.29 -20.32 -12.04
N THR A 109 -1.20 -19.03 -11.74
CA THR A 109 -1.77 -17.98 -12.59
C THR A 109 -1.08 -17.95 -13.95
N GLU A 110 0.25 -18.03 -14.00
CA GLU A 110 0.98 -18.11 -15.28
C GLU A 110 0.51 -19.27 -16.17
N LYS A 111 0.13 -20.40 -15.57
CA LYS A 111 -0.34 -21.59 -16.30
C LYS A 111 -1.81 -21.49 -16.75
N GLU A 112 -2.67 -20.89 -15.92
CA GLU A 112 -4.12 -21.06 -16.05
C GLU A 112 -4.89 -19.75 -16.29
N HIS A 113 -4.25 -18.59 -16.28
CA HIS A 113 -4.95 -17.28 -16.39
C HIS A 113 -5.82 -17.15 -17.66
N GLU A 114 -5.44 -17.77 -18.78
CA GLU A 114 -6.25 -17.80 -20.01
C GLU A 114 -7.43 -18.79 -19.94
N ASN A 115 -7.38 -19.77 -19.04
CA ASN A 115 -8.36 -20.85 -18.92
C ASN A 115 -9.42 -20.59 -17.83
N VAL A 116 -9.22 -19.56 -16.99
CA VAL A 116 -10.15 -19.20 -15.93
C VAL A 116 -11.01 -18.00 -16.30
N GLU A 117 -12.22 -17.94 -15.76
CA GLU A 117 -13.20 -16.89 -16.06
C GLU A 117 -13.23 -15.77 -14.99
N GLU A 118 -12.91 -16.08 -13.75
CA GLU A 118 -12.99 -15.13 -12.62
C GLU A 118 -11.60 -14.71 -12.10
N GLY A 119 -10.57 -14.84 -12.95
CA GLY A 119 -9.19 -14.43 -12.65
C GLY A 119 -8.63 -15.02 -11.36
N ASP A 120 -8.15 -14.16 -10.45
CA ASP A 120 -7.49 -14.57 -9.20
C ASP A 120 -8.41 -15.38 -8.27
N GLN A 121 -9.72 -15.11 -8.25
CA GLN A 121 -10.67 -15.89 -7.47
C GLN A 121 -10.68 -17.36 -7.93
N SER A 122 -10.64 -17.61 -9.24
CA SER A 122 -10.56 -18.98 -9.77
C SER A 122 -9.24 -19.64 -9.36
N ILE A 123 -8.12 -18.94 -9.44
CA ILE A 123 -6.80 -19.45 -9.06
C ILE A 123 -6.76 -19.81 -7.57
N LEU A 124 -7.28 -18.94 -6.70
CA LEU A 124 -7.40 -19.19 -5.26
C LEU A 124 -8.24 -20.43 -4.97
N ASN A 125 -9.40 -20.56 -5.62
CA ASN A 125 -10.27 -21.72 -5.47
C ASN A 125 -9.61 -23.02 -5.97
N MET A 126 -8.86 -22.96 -7.08
CA MET A 126 -8.11 -24.11 -7.59
C MET A 126 -7.02 -24.55 -6.62
N LEU A 127 -6.28 -23.59 -6.03
CA LEU A 127 -5.17 -23.89 -5.12
C LEU A 127 -5.64 -24.40 -3.75
N PHE A 128 -6.69 -23.80 -3.19
CA PHE A 128 -7.14 -24.05 -1.82
C PHE A 128 -8.37 -24.95 -1.71
N LYS A 129 -8.71 -25.66 -2.78
CA LYS A 129 -9.81 -26.61 -2.78
C LYS A 129 -9.68 -27.58 -1.61
N ASP A 130 -10.76 -27.73 -0.84
CA ASP A 130 -10.85 -28.62 0.33
C ASP A 130 -9.90 -28.27 1.51
N GLN A 131 -9.23 -27.11 1.48
CA GLN A 131 -8.26 -26.66 2.51
C GLN A 131 -8.56 -25.26 3.06
N TYR A 132 -9.84 -24.92 3.16
CA TYR A 132 -10.33 -23.67 3.73
C TYR A 132 -11.51 -23.89 4.69
N SER A 133 -11.65 -23.02 5.68
CA SER A 133 -12.83 -22.98 6.56
C SER A 133 -13.94 -22.15 5.90
N SER A 134 -15.21 -22.52 6.11
CA SER A 134 -16.33 -21.72 5.60
C SER A 134 -16.69 -20.59 6.56
N LEU A 135 -16.87 -19.38 6.03
CA LEU A 135 -17.52 -18.27 6.73
C LEU A 135 -19.03 -18.30 6.46
N GLU A 136 -19.80 -17.75 7.40
CA GLU A 136 -21.23 -17.45 7.20
C GLU A 136 -21.41 -16.35 6.15
N ASP A 137 -22.53 -16.38 5.42
CA ASP A 137 -22.81 -15.42 4.34
C ASP A 137 -22.80 -13.97 4.84
N GLN A 138 -23.12 -13.70 6.11
CA GLN A 138 -23.13 -12.34 6.66
C GLN A 138 -21.75 -11.67 6.74
N TYR A 139 -20.66 -12.46 6.74
CA TYR A 139 -19.29 -11.94 6.72
C TYR A 139 -18.79 -11.65 5.29
N ASN A 140 -19.58 -11.95 4.26
CA ASN A 140 -19.32 -11.56 2.87
C ASN A 140 -20.65 -11.61 2.10
N PHE A 141 -21.57 -10.72 2.48
CA PHE A 141 -22.92 -10.71 1.95
C PHE A 141 -22.92 -10.04 0.58
N GLN A 142 -22.94 -10.85 -0.47
CA GLN A 142 -22.70 -10.43 -1.85
C GLN A 142 -23.92 -9.75 -2.49
N ILE A 143 -24.34 -8.61 -1.93
CA ILE A 143 -25.52 -7.83 -2.39
C ILE A 143 -25.40 -7.39 -3.86
N GLY A 144 -24.16 -7.23 -4.36
CA GLY A 144 -23.90 -6.97 -5.77
C GLY A 144 -24.33 -8.09 -6.72
N TYR A 145 -24.70 -9.27 -6.20
CA TYR A 145 -25.25 -10.36 -7.01
C TYR A 145 -26.71 -10.13 -7.42
N ASP A 146 -27.40 -9.10 -6.92
CA ASP A 146 -28.82 -8.84 -7.20
C ASP A 146 -29.15 -8.89 -8.71
N TYR A 147 -28.34 -8.26 -9.56
CA TYR A 147 -28.53 -8.31 -11.01
C TYR A 147 -28.43 -9.73 -11.57
N GLY A 148 -27.43 -10.50 -11.13
CA GLY A 148 -27.25 -11.90 -11.50
C GLY A 148 -28.39 -12.78 -10.99
N ALA A 149 -28.80 -12.61 -9.73
CA ALA A 149 -29.93 -13.30 -9.13
C ALA A 149 -31.22 -13.06 -9.91
N ALA A 150 -31.49 -11.82 -10.32
CA ALA A 150 -32.64 -11.50 -11.16
C ALA A 150 -32.54 -12.13 -12.56
N ALA A 151 -31.37 -12.07 -13.20
CA ALA A 151 -31.13 -12.65 -14.52
C ALA A 151 -31.32 -14.16 -14.55
N PHE A 152 -30.87 -14.88 -13.51
CA PHE A 152 -31.02 -16.33 -13.37
C PHE A 152 -32.29 -16.75 -12.60
N LYS A 153 -33.15 -15.79 -12.23
CA LYS A 153 -34.42 -16.02 -11.51
C LYS A 153 -34.26 -16.73 -10.16
N HIS A 154 -33.18 -16.45 -9.44
CA HIS A 154 -32.92 -16.93 -8.09
C HIS A 154 -33.74 -16.13 -7.06
N GLN A 155 -35.07 -16.29 -7.07
CA GLN A 155 -36.00 -15.50 -6.25
C GLN A 155 -35.68 -15.55 -4.75
N PHE A 156 -35.23 -16.72 -4.25
CA PHE A 156 -34.89 -16.93 -2.84
C PHE A 156 -33.80 -15.98 -2.31
N ILE A 157 -32.96 -15.41 -3.18
CA ILE A 157 -31.92 -14.44 -2.78
C ILE A 157 -32.52 -13.11 -2.35
N PHE A 158 -33.69 -12.75 -2.89
CA PHE A 158 -34.40 -11.54 -2.51
C PHE A 158 -35.17 -11.69 -1.19
N ASP A 159 -35.42 -12.93 -0.77
CA ASP A 159 -36.11 -13.26 0.49
C ASP A 159 -35.14 -13.35 1.69
N ILE A 160 -33.83 -13.32 1.46
CA ILE A 160 -32.83 -13.30 2.54
C ILE A 160 -33.00 -12.00 3.34
N PRO A 161 -33.17 -12.07 4.68
CA PRO A 161 -33.35 -10.87 5.50
C PRO A 161 -32.14 -9.93 5.40
N LEU A 162 -32.44 -8.63 5.30
CA LEU A 162 -31.45 -7.55 5.33
C LEU A 162 -31.52 -6.71 6.62
N GLU A 163 -32.36 -7.13 7.57
CA GLU A 163 -32.59 -6.46 8.85
C GLU A 163 -32.49 -7.48 10.01
N PRO A 164 -31.52 -7.32 10.94
CA PRO A 164 -30.46 -6.30 10.92
C PRO A 164 -29.52 -6.47 9.72
N LEU A 165 -28.79 -5.40 9.37
CA LEU A 165 -27.84 -5.44 8.25
C LEU A 165 -26.79 -6.56 8.46
N PRO A 166 -26.45 -7.31 7.40
CA PRO A 166 -25.28 -8.19 7.41
C PRO A 166 -23.99 -7.43 7.77
N LEU A 167 -23.09 -8.08 8.50
CA LEU A 167 -21.87 -7.46 9.03
C LEU A 167 -20.93 -6.92 7.95
N ILE A 168 -20.86 -7.59 6.79
CA ILE A 168 -20.08 -7.15 5.64
C ILE A 168 -20.95 -7.22 4.38
N LEU A 169 -21.22 -6.07 3.77
CA LEU A 169 -21.94 -5.93 2.50
C LEU A 169 -20.93 -5.83 1.36
N HIS A 170 -20.94 -6.78 0.43
CA HIS A 170 -20.01 -6.82 -0.69
C HIS A 170 -20.72 -6.55 -2.02
N TYR A 171 -20.41 -5.40 -2.64
CA TYR A 171 -21.01 -4.94 -3.88
C TYR A 171 -20.27 -5.50 -5.10
N ILE A 172 -20.25 -6.82 -5.25
CA ILE A 172 -19.64 -7.51 -6.40
C ILE A 172 -20.21 -7.05 -7.75
N SER A 173 -19.61 -7.52 -8.86
CA SER A 173 -20.05 -7.25 -10.24
C SER A 173 -19.81 -5.80 -10.71
N GLN A 174 -20.40 -5.44 -11.86
CA GLN A 174 -20.32 -4.12 -12.49
C GLN A 174 -21.31 -3.10 -11.90
N ASP A 175 -22.38 -3.58 -11.28
CA ASP A 175 -23.48 -2.75 -10.79
C ASP A 175 -23.13 -2.11 -9.45
N LYS A 176 -22.19 -1.17 -9.47
CA LYS A 176 -21.63 -0.56 -8.26
C LYS A 176 -22.50 0.55 -7.71
N PRO A 177 -22.68 0.65 -6.38
CA PRO A 177 -23.57 1.63 -5.76
C PRO A 177 -23.07 3.08 -5.87
N TRP A 178 -21.79 3.30 -6.19
CA TRP A 178 -21.23 4.64 -6.44
C TRP A 178 -21.37 5.12 -7.88
N ASN A 179 -21.80 4.24 -8.81
CA ASN A 179 -22.06 4.66 -10.19
C ASN A 179 -23.20 5.67 -10.25
N GLN A 180 -23.28 6.46 -11.32
CA GLN A 180 -24.40 7.39 -11.54
C GLN A 180 -25.76 6.67 -11.45
N PHE A 181 -25.83 5.44 -11.95
CA PHE A 181 -26.98 4.57 -11.87
C PHE A 181 -26.54 3.19 -11.39
N SER A 182 -27.31 2.59 -10.47
CA SER A 182 -27.21 1.18 -10.11
C SER A 182 -28.60 0.63 -9.81
N VAL A 183 -28.77 -0.70 -9.92
CA VAL A 183 -30.07 -1.35 -9.71
C VAL A 183 -30.13 -2.25 -8.48
N GLY A 184 -28.98 -2.70 -7.98
CA GLY A 184 -28.85 -3.50 -6.77
C GLY A 184 -29.33 -2.75 -5.51
N ARG A 185 -29.81 -3.53 -4.54
CA ARG A 185 -30.28 -3.04 -3.24
C ARG A 185 -29.13 -2.53 -2.37
N LEU A 186 -29.47 -1.83 -1.28
CA LEU A 186 -28.54 -1.28 -0.30
C LEU A 186 -27.55 -0.25 -0.86
N ARG A 187 -27.91 0.44 -1.96
CA ARG A 187 -27.10 1.51 -2.56
C ARG A 187 -26.86 2.65 -1.55
N GLU A 188 -27.89 2.98 -0.79
CA GLU A 188 -27.91 4.04 0.22
C GLU A 188 -26.87 3.83 1.33
N VAL A 189 -26.62 2.57 1.71
CA VAL A 189 -25.65 2.23 2.77
C VAL A 189 -24.24 2.61 2.34
N TRP A 190 -23.86 2.36 1.07
CA TRP A 190 -22.54 2.77 0.58
C TRP A 190 -22.36 4.30 0.64
N TRP A 191 -23.38 5.06 0.26
CA TRP A 191 -23.33 6.53 0.28
C TRP A 191 -23.31 7.10 1.69
N GLU A 192 -23.95 6.43 2.67
CA GLU A 192 -23.87 6.80 4.08
C GLU A 192 -22.41 6.84 4.55
N TYR A 193 -21.64 5.77 4.32
CA TYR A 193 -20.22 5.74 4.71
C TYR A 193 -19.33 6.60 3.81
N SER A 194 -19.59 6.65 2.50
CA SER A 194 -18.79 7.48 1.59
C SER A 194 -18.90 8.97 1.88
N LEU A 195 -20.06 9.44 2.36
CA LEU A 195 -20.29 10.85 2.71
C LEU A 195 -20.00 11.13 4.19
N MET A 196 -19.58 10.13 4.96
CA MET A 196 -19.26 10.27 6.37
C MET A 196 -17.91 10.97 6.54
N ASP A 197 -17.91 12.09 7.25
CA ASP A 197 -16.67 12.73 7.67
C ASP A 197 -15.91 11.82 8.65
N TRP A 198 -14.60 11.68 8.46
CA TRP A 198 -13.71 10.98 9.40
C TRP A 198 -13.86 11.47 10.85
N SER A 199 -14.23 12.73 11.05
CA SER A 199 -14.48 13.30 12.37
C SER A 199 -15.63 12.60 13.11
N VAL A 200 -16.67 12.14 12.40
CA VAL A 200 -17.80 11.38 12.99
C VAL A 200 -17.28 10.07 13.56
N ILE A 201 -16.51 9.31 12.78
CA ILE A 201 -15.89 8.05 13.19
C ILE A 201 -15.00 8.27 14.42
N LEU A 202 -14.14 9.29 14.39
CA LEU A 202 -13.23 9.59 15.49
C LEU A 202 -13.98 10.00 16.77
N ASN A 203 -15.02 10.82 16.64
CA ASN A 203 -15.80 11.31 17.77
C ASN A 203 -16.56 10.19 18.47
N GLU A 204 -17.08 9.21 17.73
CA GLU A 204 -17.69 8.01 18.30
C GLU A 204 -16.72 7.28 19.24
N TRP A 205 -15.49 7.00 18.80
CA TRP A 205 -14.48 6.35 19.63
C TRP A 205 -14.00 7.21 20.79
N PHE A 206 -13.81 8.51 20.56
CA PHE A 206 -13.35 9.43 21.60
C PHE A 206 -14.40 9.61 22.71
N SER A 207 -15.69 9.63 22.38
CA SER A 207 -16.77 9.68 23.36
C SER A 207 -16.79 8.46 24.29
N LYS A 208 -16.31 7.32 23.80
CA LYS A 208 -16.17 6.04 24.52
C LYS A 208 -14.80 5.90 25.19
N SER A 209 -14.04 6.98 25.33
CA SER A 209 -12.69 7.02 25.92
C SER A 209 -11.63 6.17 25.19
N VAL A 210 -11.87 5.81 23.93
CA VAL A 210 -10.90 5.09 23.08
C VAL A 210 -10.04 6.11 22.31
N LYS A 211 -9.09 6.73 23.02
CA LYS A 211 -8.19 7.75 22.45
C LYS A 211 -6.72 7.42 22.73
N TYR A 212 -5.93 7.43 21.67
CA TYR A 212 -4.48 7.25 21.70
C TYR A 212 -3.81 8.45 21.03
N PRO A 213 -2.59 8.84 21.45
CA PRO A 213 -1.85 9.93 20.85
C PRO A 213 -1.43 9.60 19.41
N SER A 214 -1.51 10.59 18.51
CA SER A 214 -0.95 10.46 17.16
C SER A 214 0.58 10.44 17.23
N LYS A 215 1.21 9.61 16.39
CA LYS A 215 2.67 9.59 16.19
C LYS A 215 3.13 10.62 15.14
N SER A 216 2.22 11.39 14.54
CA SER A 216 2.56 12.42 13.55
C SER A 216 3.52 13.43 14.18
N GLN A 217 4.65 13.66 13.51
CA GLN A 217 5.70 14.57 13.94
C GLN A 217 5.94 15.61 12.86
N ILE A 218 6.18 16.86 13.27
CA ILE A 218 6.65 17.92 12.37
C ILE A 218 8.13 17.68 12.06
N PHE A 219 8.50 17.81 10.79
CA PHE A 219 9.89 17.70 10.37
C PHE A 219 10.74 18.82 10.99
N LYS A 220 11.89 18.44 11.54
CA LYS A 220 12.86 19.34 12.18
C LYS A 220 13.93 19.85 11.21
N LEU A 221 14.02 19.25 10.02
CA LEU A 221 15.00 19.58 9.01
C LEU A 221 14.48 19.19 7.61
N GLN A 222 14.81 20.00 6.61
CA GLN A 222 14.55 19.77 5.20
C GLN A 222 15.86 19.48 4.47
N CYS A 223 16.01 18.29 3.89
CA CYS A 223 17.21 17.86 3.17
C CYS A 223 16.92 17.69 1.69
N VAL A 224 17.86 18.02 0.81
CA VAL A 224 17.70 17.86 -0.64
C VAL A 224 18.90 17.18 -1.30
N ASN A 225 18.63 16.32 -2.29
CA ASN A 225 19.60 15.78 -3.23
C ASN A 225 19.06 15.90 -4.67
N LEU A 226 19.94 16.25 -5.62
CA LEU A 226 19.67 16.13 -7.06
C LEU A 226 20.45 14.94 -7.60
N THR A 227 19.76 14.00 -8.25
CA THR A 227 20.36 12.79 -8.82
C THR A 227 20.05 12.64 -10.31
N ASN A 228 20.98 12.02 -11.04
CA ASN A 228 20.76 11.46 -12.37
C ASN A 228 21.13 9.96 -12.42
N SER A 229 21.20 9.33 -11.24
CA SER A 229 21.50 7.91 -11.04
C SER A 229 20.40 7.27 -10.20
N TRP A 230 20.20 5.97 -10.39
CA TRP A 230 19.31 5.16 -9.57
C TRP A 230 19.85 5.00 -8.13
N CYS A 231 21.17 5.10 -7.95
CA CYS A 231 21.81 4.89 -6.66
C CYS A 231 22.03 6.23 -5.94
N VAL A 232 21.22 6.47 -4.90
CA VAL A 232 21.44 7.53 -3.91
C VAL A 232 21.95 6.86 -2.63
N GLU A 233 23.21 7.11 -2.30
CA GLU A 233 23.94 6.37 -1.29
C GLU A 233 23.22 6.37 0.07
N LYS A 234 22.84 5.17 0.53
CA LYS A 234 22.20 4.90 1.83
C LYS A 234 20.86 5.64 2.06
N ILE A 235 20.16 6.09 1.03
CA ILE A 235 18.94 6.88 1.20
C ILE A 235 17.84 6.15 2.00
N ASP A 236 17.61 4.86 1.75
CA ASP A 236 16.63 4.05 2.50
C ASP A 236 16.99 3.99 3.99
N TYR A 237 18.26 3.73 4.31
CA TYR A 237 18.75 3.71 5.69
C TYR A 237 18.60 5.08 6.35
N LEU A 238 18.92 6.17 5.66
CA LEU A 238 18.78 7.53 6.21
C LEU A 238 17.31 7.87 6.47
N ALA A 239 16.40 7.52 5.55
CA ALA A 239 14.97 7.73 5.71
C ALA A 239 14.40 7.00 6.93
N GLU A 240 14.80 5.73 7.14
CA GLU A 240 14.40 4.93 8.31
C GLU A 240 14.95 5.49 9.64
N GLN A 241 16.21 5.96 9.64
CA GLN A 241 16.87 6.42 10.86
C GLN A 241 16.51 7.85 11.27
N LEU A 242 15.93 8.64 10.35
CA LEU A 242 15.64 10.06 10.52
C LEU A 242 14.17 10.39 10.16
N PRO A 243 13.17 9.78 10.84
CA PRO A 243 11.76 10.09 10.60
C PRO A 243 11.40 11.57 10.82
N GLU A 244 12.23 12.30 11.57
CA GLU A 244 12.11 13.73 11.82
C GLU A 244 12.70 14.63 10.72
N VAL A 245 13.29 14.07 9.65
CA VAL A 245 13.87 14.80 8.51
C VAL A 245 13.04 14.54 7.26
N HIS A 246 12.67 15.59 6.54
CA HIS A 246 12.07 15.45 5.21
C HIS A 246 13.16 15.43 4.15
N PHE A 247 13.23 14.35 3.37
CA PHE A 247 14.14 14.22 2.24
C PHE A 247 13.44 14.54 0.92
N HIS A 248 13.99 15.48 0.16
CA HIS A 248 13.60 15.79 -1.22
C HIS A 248 14.60 15.18 -2.19
N ILE A 249 14.18 14.14 -2.92
CA ILE A 249 15.01 13.47 -3.92
C ILE A 249 14.53 13.90 -5.30
N VAL A 250 15.36 14.63 -6.02
CA VAL A 250 14.99 15.29 -7.29
C VAL A 250 15.78 14.69 -8.44
N ALA A 251 15.14 14.48 -9.58
CA ALA A 251 15.80 14.16 -10.84
C ALA A 251 15.17 14.94 -11.99
N TYR A 252 15.94 15.25 -13.03
CA TYR A 252 15.43 15.89 -14.25
C TYR A 252 14.83 14.89 -15.25
N THR A 253 14.93 13.60 -14.95
CA THR A 253 14.54 12.49 -15.82
C THR A 253 13.62 11.53 -15.07
N ASN A 254 13.18 10.47 -15.76
CA ASN A 254 12.50 9.36 -15.11
C ASN A 254 13.41 8.74 -14.04
N MET A 255 12.80 8.29 -12.94
CA MET A 255 13.50 7.58 -11.88
C MET A 255 13.29 6.07 -11.98
N ALA A 256 14.31 5.32 -11.57
CA ALA A 256 14.23 3.88 -11.42
C ALA A 256 13.35 3.48 -10.23
N ASN A 257 12.92 2.21 -10.19
CA ASN A 257 12.02 1.69 -9.17
C ASN A 257 12.59 1.82 -7.75
N GLU A 258 13.91 1.72 -7.59
CA GLU A 258 14.61 1.88 -6.32
C GLU A 258 14.30 3.23 -5.66
N LEU A 259 14.26 4.31 -6.45
CA LEU A 259 13.93 5.65 -5.96
C LEU A 259 12.43 5.86 -5.82
N LEU A 260 11.62 5.36 -6.76
CA LEU A 260 10.16 5.45 -6.67
C LEU A 260 9.61 4.69 -5.45
N ALA A 261 10.25 3.58 -5.07
CA ALA A 261 9.92 2.79 -3.89
C ALA A 261 10.15 3.55 -2.57
N LEU A 262 10.88 4.67 -2.57
CA LEU A 262 11.03 5.53 -1.38
C LEU A 262 9.70 6.18 -0.96
N THR A 263 8.69 6.19 -1.82
CA THR A 263 7.33 6.64 -1.48
C THR A 263 6.66 5.84 -0.35
N ARG A 264 7.22 4.69 0.04
CA ARG A 264 6.82 3.95 1.25
C ARG A 264 7.19 4.68 2.55
N PHE A 265 8.17 5.59 2.50
CA PHE A 265 8.60 6.37 3.64
C PHE A 265 7.78 7.66 3.76
N PRO A 266 7.18 7.94 4.93
CA PRO A 266 6.36 9.14 5.12
C PRO A 266 7.17 10.45 5.08
N ASN A 267 8.49 10.35 5.19
CA ASN A 267 9.43 11.46 5.29
C ASN A 267 10.30 11.64 4.03
N VAL A 268 9.94 11.02 2.91
CA VAL A 268 10.63 11.19 1.62
C VAL A 268 9.65 11.67 0.56
N THR A 269 10.00 12.73 -0.17
CA THR A 269 9.31 13.14 -1.39
C THR A 269 10.23 12.99 -2.58
N VAL A 270 9.71 12.32 -3.61
CA VAL A 270 10.44 11.95 -4.82
C VAL A 270 9.89 12.77 -5.98
N TYR A 271 10.77 13.45 -6.71
CA TYR A 271 10.43 14.37 -7.81
C TYR A 271 11.08 13.91 -9.13
N PRO A 272 10.51 12.92 -9.82
CA PRO A 272 10.95 12.57 -11.17
C PRO A 272 10.57 13.66 -12.17
N ASN A 273 11.33 13.80 -13.26
CA ASN A 273 11.07 14.74 -14.35
C ASN A 273 10.91 16.21 -13.90
N SER A 274 11.68 16.63 -12.88
CA SER A 274 11.75 18.02 -12.43
C SER A 274 12.59 18.88 -13.40
N LEU A 275 12.69 20.18 -13.10
CA LEU A 275 13.42 21.17 -13.90
C LEU A 275 14.32 22.03 -13.01
N PRO A 276 15.39 22.65 -13.54
CA PRO A 276 16.32 23.46 -12.75
C PRO A 276 15.66 24.55 -11.90
N MET A 277 14.68 25.27 -12.44
CA MET A 277 13.96 26.32 -11.69
C MET A 277 13.14 25.77 -10.52
N LEU A 278 12.64 24.53 -10.62
CA LEU A 278 11.91 23.87 -9.53
C LEU A 278 12.89 23.37 -8.47
N LEU A 279 14.02 22.78 -8.88
CA LEU A 279 15.09 22.38 -7.96
C LEU A 279 15.62 23.59 -7.19
N GLU A 280 15.80 24.74 -7.85
CA GLU A 280 16.23 25.98 -7.19
C GLU A 280 15.30 26.35 -6.02
N GLN A 281 13.97 26.27 -6.20
CA GLN A 281 13.01 26.56 -5.12
C GLN A 281 13.11 25.56 -3.97
N ILE A 282 13.32 24.28 -4.27
CA ILE A 282 13.51 23.24 -3.25
C ILE A 282 14.81 23.52 -2.47
N VAL A 283 15.91 23.87 -3.15
CA VAL A 283 17.18 24.23 -2.50
C VAL A 283 17.00 25.46 -1.61
N ILE A 284 16.28 26.50 -2.06
CA ILE A 284 15.98 27.68 -1.24
C ILE A 284 15.24 27.28 0.05
N ALA A 285 14.26 26.39 -0.06
CA ALA A 285 13.44 25.91 1.07
C ALA A 285 14.15 24.89 1.97
N SER A 286 15.26 24.29 1.53
CA SER A 286 15.97 23.25 2.27
C SER A 286 16.98 23.80 3.27
N ASP A 287 17.24 23.07 4.34
CA ASP A 287 18.23 23.42 5.36
C ASP A 287 19.62 22.86 5.03
N LEU A 288 19.69 21.70 4.39
CA LEU A 288 20.93 20.95 4.14
C LEU A 288 20.91 20.26 2.77
N TYR A 289 22.00 20.43 2.00
CA TYR A 289 22.21 19.66 0.78
C TYR A 289 22.97 18.36 1.10
N LEU A 290 22.44 17.24 0.64
CA LEU A 290 23.07 15.93 0.78
C LEU A 290 23.60 15.49 -0.59
N ASP A 291 24.92 15.50 -0.78
CA ASP A 291 25.55 15.08 -2.02
C ASP A 291 25.77 13.55 -2.00
N LEU A 292 24.71 12.80 -2.32
CA LEU A 292 24.64 11.34 -2.15
C LEU A 292 24.52 10.57 -3.46
N ASN A 293 24.30 11.25 -4.59
CA ASN A 293 24.08 10.58 -5.86
C ASN A 293 25.41 10.05 -6.41
N HIS A 294 25.36 8.85 -6.99
CA HIS A 294 26.45 8.33 -7.82
C HIS A 294 26.43 8.95 -9.22
N ASP A 295 27.40 8.54 -10.03
CA ASP A 295 27.61 8.98 -11.40
C ASP A 295 27.90 10.48 -11.54
N ARG A 296 27.64 11.03 -12.74
CA ARG A 296 27.95 12.42 -13.06
C ARG A 296 27.17 13.38 -12.18
N LYS A 297 27.89 14.29 -11.52
CA LYS A 297 27.32 15.39 -10.77
C LYS A 297 26.69 16.42 -11.69
N LEU A 298 25.61 17.06 -11.23
CA LEU A 298 24.91 18.11 -11.97
C LEU A 298 25.28 19.46 -11.36
N GLU A 299 26.00 20.27 -12.12
CA GLU A 299 26.60 21.52 -11.64
C GLU A 299 25.57 22.55 -11.14
N ASP A 300 24.35 22.54 -11.69
CA ASP A 300 23.23 23.39 -11.24
C ASP A 300 23.04 23.33 -9.72
N ALA A 301 23.15 22.13 -9.12
CA ALA A 301 22.95 21.96 -7.69
C ALA A 301 24.01 22.72 -6.88
N TYR A 302 25.28 22.62 -7.26
CA TYR A 302 26.37 23.31 -6.58
C TYR A 302 26.27 24.82 -6.76
N GLU A 303 25.83 25.30 -7.93
CA GLU A 303 25.56 26.72 -8.14
C GLU A 303 24.52 27.23 -7.12
N PHE A 304 23.40 26.52 -6.96
CA PHE A 304 22.35 26.93 -6.01
C PHE A 304 22.79 26.80 -4.55
N VAL A 305 23.51 25.74 -4.19
CA VAL A 305 24.07 25.56 -2.83
C VAL A 305 24.97 26.73 -2.46
N LEU A 306 25.88 27.13 -3.37
CA LEU A 306 26.76 28.29 -3.16
C LEU A 306 25.99 29.61 -3.13
N LYS A 307 25.07 29.82 -4.08
CA LYS A 307 24.26 31.05 -4.21
C LYS A 307 23.43 31.32 -2.96
N TYR A 308 22.83 30.27 -2.38
CA TYR A 308 21.95 30.38 -1.21
C TYR A 308 22.64 30.00 0.11
N LYS A 309 23.96 29.79 0.08
CA LYS A 309 24.81 29.47 1.25
C LYS A 309 24.26 28.29 2.06
N LYS A 310 23.90 27.22 1.38
CA LYS A 310 23.40 26.01 2.03
C LYS A 310 24.59 25.15 2.49
N PRO A 311 24.55 24.61 3.72
CA PRO A 311 25.53 23.61 4.14
C PRO A 311 25.41 22.39 3.24
N MET A 312 26.54 21.72 2.99
CA MET A 312 26.60 20.54 2.14
C MET A 312 27.48 19.46 2.78
N ILE A 313 26.97 18.23 2.83
CA ILE A 313 27.71 17.05 3.31
C ILE A 313 27.60 15.90 2.32
N ALA A 314 28.56 14.98 2.36
CA ALA A 314 28.64 13.85 1.43
C ALA A 314 29.15 12.58 2.13
N PHE A 315 29.01 11.43 1.47
CA PHE A 315 29.81 10.25 1.78
C PHE A 315 31.15 10.27 1.05
N ASP A 316 32.11 9.51 1.59
CA ASP A 316 33.46 9.31 1.04
C ASP A 316 33.47 8.84 -0.43
N ASN A 317 32.50 8.04 -0.82
CA ASN A 317 32.35 7.51 -2.18
C ASN A 317 31.41 8.32 -3.09
N THR A 318 30.90 9.46 -2.62
CA THR A 318 29.95 10.30 -3.37
C THR A 318 30.42 11.74 -3.58
N CYS A 319 31.56 12.14 -3.00
CA CYS A 319 32.08 13.49 -3.22
C CYS A 319 32.37 13.75 -4.70
N SER A 320 32.06 14.94 -5.20
CA SER A 320 32.49 15.38 -6.54
C SER A 320 34.01 15.38 -6.69
N GLU A 321 34.52 14.77 -7.76
CA GLU A 321 35.93 14.80 -8.14
C GLU A 321 36.44 16.22 -8.49
N ASN A 322 35.52 17.12 -8.85
CA ASN A 322 35.83 18.49 -9.28
C ASN A 322 35.74 19.52 -8.14
N LEU A 323 35.35 19.10 -6.92
CA LEU A 323 35.30 19.96 -5.75
C LEU A 323 36.35 19.54 -4.72
N SER A 324 36.93 20.52 -4.04
CA SER A 324 37.83 20.27 -2.91
C SER A 324 37.05 19.84 -1.66
N GLU A 325 37.70 19.11 -0.75
CA GLU A 325 37.08 18.67 0.51
C GLU A 325 36.51 19.83 1.35
N ILE A 326 37.12 21.03 1.29
CA ILE A 326 36.65 22.23 1.99
C ILE A 326 35.31 22.77 1.50
N SER A 327 34.82 22.28 0.35
CA SER A 327 33.48 22.60 -0.17
C SER A 327 32.36 21.87 0.59
N TYR A 328 32.71 20.86 1.39
CA TYR A 328 31.79 20.10 2.23
C TYR A 328 32.02 20.47 3.70
N GLU A 329 30.95 20.64 4.47
CA GLU A 329 31.04 20.81 5.93
C GLU A 329 31.42 19.51 6.64
N GLY A 330 31.26 18.37 5.96
CA GLY A 330 31.74 17.08 6.43
C GLY A 330 31.60 15.98 5.37
N ILE A 331 32.60 15.10 5.35
CA ILE A 331 32.64 13.90 4.53
C ILE A 331 32.63 12.69 5.48
N TYR A 332 31.67 11.79 5.28
CA TYR A 332 31.41 10.67 6.20
C TYR A 332 31.64 9.32 5.52
N PRO A 333 32.02 8.26 6.26
CA PRO A 333 32.24 6.95 5.67
C PRO A 333 30.91 6.26 5.30
N SER A 334 30.74 5.90 4.02
CA SER A 334 29.56 5.18 3.49
C SER A 334 29.32 3.82 4.14
N SER A 335 30.38 3.16 4.61
CA SER A 335 30.32 1.89 5.36
C SER A 335 29.83 2.04 6.81
N ILE A 336 29.80 3.27 7.35
CA ILE A 336 29.36 3.56 8.73
C ILE A 336 28.34 4.73 8.71
N PRO A 337 27.16 4.55 8.08
CA PRO A 337 26.23 5.64 7.79
C PRO A 337 25.61 6.29 9.04
N LYS A 338 25.65 5.61 10.20
CA LYS A 338 25.30 6.19 11.50
C LYS A 338 26.06 7.49 11.83
N LYS A 339 27.27 7.68 11.27
CA LYS A 339 28.03 8.93 11.43
C LYS A 339 27.35 10.10 10.69
N MET A 340 26.85 9.85 9.49
CA MET A 340 26.08 10.87 8.74
C MET A 340 24.74 11.15 9.42
N VAL A 341 24.06 10.14 9.98
CA VAL A 341 22.83 10.34 10.79
C VAL A 341 23.08 11.31 11.96
N ALA A 342 24.18 11.13 12.71
CA ALA A 342 24.53 12.03 13.80
C ALA A 342 24.86 13.44 13.30
N ALA A 343 25.54 13.55 12.16
CA ALA A 343 25.83 14.83 11.53
C ALA A 343 24.56 15.58 11.12
N ILE A 344 23.63 14.93 10.42
CA ILE A 344 22.36 15.53 9.99
C ILE A 344 21.58 16.04 11.22
N ARG A 345 21.52 15.26 12.31
CA ARG A 345 20.88 15.69 13.57
C ARG A 345 21.51 16.93 14.19
N SER A 346 22.80 17.18 13.98
CA SER A 346 23.47 18.36 14.53
C SER A 346 23.02 19.69 13.90
N TYR A 347 22.37 19.64 12.73
CA TYR A 347 21.77 20.81 12.08
C TYR A 347 20.35 21.12 12.56
N MET A 348 19.72 20.21 13.31
CA MET A 348 18.40 20.44 13.90
C MET A 348 18.52 21.45 15.05
N ARG A 349 17.59 22.39 15.13
CA ARG A 349 17.48 23.34 16.25
C ARG A 349 16.42 22.91 17.25
#